data_AF-A0A1B6JXK6-F1
#
_entry.id   AF-A0A1B6JXK6-F1
#
_cell.length_a   1.000
_cell.length_b   1.000
_cell.length_c   1.000
_cell.angle_alpha   90.00
_cell.angle_beta   90.00
_cell.angle_gamma   90.00
#
_symmetry.space_group_name_H-M   'P 1'
#
loop_
_entity.id
_entity.type
_entity.pdbx_description
1 polymer ?
#
loop_
_entity_poly.entity_id
_entity_poly.type
_entity_poly.pdbx_seq_one_letter_code
_entity_poly.pdbx_strand_id
1 'polypeptide(L)'
;MNRQPSAKNNVPDELRDVLLEFTISYLLEQPPDVLDYAVEFFTKLRDNRTTIVRPPPRAASPDDSVISNEEDDEPPVPRFNTRRKSVFAEAYDPEADDDDTQKVVFPKSDEQRQGLAESVKKILLFRSLDKEQMHEVLDAMFEKRVKEGDYIIKQGDDGDNFYVIQTGTYHAYVKLDDGTQKL
;
A
#
# COMPACT_ATOMS: atom_id res chain seq x y z
N MET A 1 9.42 -48.74 -35.76
CA MET A 1 9.26 -47.84 -34.59
C MET A 1 8.43 -46.65 -35.02
N ASN A 2 7.21 -46.49 -34.51
CA ASN A 2 6.32 -45.38 -34.90
C ASN A 2 6.21 -44.40 -33.72
N ARG A 3 6.80 -43.20 -33.83
CA ARG A 3 6.58 -42.09 -32.88
C ARG A 3 5.54 -41.16 -33.48
N GLN A 4 4.35 -41.09 -32.88
CA GLN A 4 3.40 -40.01 -33.15
C GLN A 4 3.70 -38.81 -32.23
N PRO A 5 3.42 -37.57 -32.69
CA PRO A 5 3.88 -36.35 -32.02
C PRO A 5 3.01 -35.96 -30.82
N SER A 6 3.64 -35.32 -29.83
CA SER A 6 2.97 -34.77 -28.65
C SER A 6 1.95 -33.70 -29.04
N ALA A 7 0.70 -33.88 -28.62
CA ALA A 7 -0.33 -32.84 -28.75
C ALA A 7 0.08 -31.60 -27.93
N LYS A 8 0.34 -30.48 -28.62
CA LYS A 8 0.44 -29.17 -27.97
C LYS A 8 -0.98 -28.76 -27.56
N ASN A 9 -1.34 -29.02 -26.31
CA ASN A 9 -2.63 -28.64 -25.75
C ASN A 9 -2.75 -27.11 -25.76
N ASN A 10 -3.42 -26.55 -26.77
CA ASN A 10 -3.72 -25.13 -26.79
C ASN A 10 -4.85 -24.87 -25.78
N VAL A 11 -4.51 -24.23 -24.66
CA VAL A 11 -5.49 -23.81 -23.65
C VAL A 11 -6.41 -22.77 -24.31
N PRO A 12 -7.75 -22.95 -24.32
CA PRO A 12 -8.67 -21.96 -24.85
C PRO A 12 -8.50 -20.62 -24.12
N ASP A 13 -8.52 -19.51 -24.85
CA ASP A 13 -8.31 -18.18 -24.26
C ASP A 13 -9.39 -17.85 -23.21
N GLU A 14 -10.64 -18.22 -23.46
CA GLU A 14 -11.74 -18.15 -22.49
C GLU A 14 -11.42 -18.83 -21.15
N LEU A 15 -10.67 -19.94 -21.14
CA LEU A 15 -10.25 -20.61 -19.90
C LEU A 15 -9.10 -19.86 -19.23
N ARG A 16 -8.24 -19.18 -19.99
CA ARG A 16 -7.16 -18.33 -19.44
C ARG A 16 -7.76 -17.13 -18.73
N ASP A 17 -8.69 -16.43 -19.37
CA ASP A 17 -9.29 -15.20 -18.86
C ASP A 17 -10.06 -15.45 -17.55
N VAL A 18 -10.90 -16.49 -17.53
CA VAL A 18 -11.69 -16.89 -16.36
C VAL A 18 -10.80 -17.30 -15.18
N LEU A 19 -9.68 -17.98 -15.42
CA LEU A 19 -8.72 -18.33 -14.37
C LEU A 19 -7.88 -17.13 -13.91
N LEU A 20 -7.56 -16.19 -14.81
CA LEU A 20 -6.83 -14.98 -14.50
C LEU A 20 -7.68 -14.04 -13.61
N GLU A 21 -8.95 -13.85 -13.95
CA GLU A 21 -9.91 -13.08 -13.15
C GLU A 21 -10.05 -13.67 -11.73
N PHE A 22 -10.29 -14.98 -11.62
CA PHE A 22 -10.32 -15.69 -10.34
C PHE A 22 -9.04 -15.49 -9.52
N THR A 23 -7.87 -15.61 -10.16
CA THR A 23 -6.56 -15.46 -9.50
C THR A 23 -6.36 -14.04 -8.98
N ILE A 24 -6.76 -13.02 -9.75
CA ILE A 24 -6.68 -11.61 -9.34
C ILE A 24 -7.59 -11.36 -8.13
N SER A 25 -8.85 -11.79 -8.19
CA SER A 25 -9.80 -11.61 -7.08
C SER A 25 -9.33 -12.32 -5.79
N TYR A 26 -8.83 -13.56 -5.91
CA TYR A 26 -8.27 -14.29 -4.77
C TYR A 26 -7.05 -13.59 -4.14
N LEU A 27 -6.14 -13.04 -4.95
CA LEU A 27 -4.95 -12.33 -4.46
C LEU A 27 -5.28 -10.98 -3.80
N LEU A 28 -6.39 -10.34 -4.19
CA LEU A 28 -6.88 -9.09 -3.60
C LEU A 28 -7.63 -9.32 -2.28
N GLU A 29 -8.51 -10.32 -2.23
CA GLU A 29 -9.39 -10.55 -1.07
C GLU A 29 -8.77 -11.46 0.00
N GLN A 30 -7.74 -12.25 -0.35
CA GLN A 30 -7.04 -13.21 0.52
C GLN A 30 -7.97 -14.05 1.43
N PRO A 31 -9.00 -14.72 0.88
CA PRO A 31 -9.92 -15.53 1.66
C PRO A 31 -9.20 -16.75 2.27
N PRO A 32 -9.65 -17.22 3.46
CA PRO A 32 -8.97 -18.29 4.19
C PRO A 32 -9.07 -19.68 3.57
N ASP A 33 -10.07 -19.92 2.71
CA ASP A 33 -10.25 -21.15 1.94
C ASP A 33 -10.42 -20.85 0.45
N VAL A 34 -9.59 -21.50 -0.38
CA VAL A 34 -9.56 -21.33 -1.84
C VAL A 34 -10.78 -21.97 -2.51
N LEU A 35 -11.26 -23.09 -1.97
CA LEU A 35 -12.28 -23.93 -2.61
C LEU A 35 -13.67 -23.34 -2.43
N ASP A 36 -14.01 -22.91 -1.21
CA ASP A 36 -15.27 -22.19 -0.94
C ASP A 36 -15.34 -20.90 -1.77
N TYR A 37 -14.22 -20.16 -1.85
CA TYR A 37 -14.11 -18.96 -2.66
C TYR A 37 -14.29 -19.22 -4.15
N ALA A 38 -13.68 -20.29 -4.69
CA ALA A 38 -13.86 -20.70 -6.08
C ALA A 38 -15.31 -21.05 -6.40
N VAL A 39 -16.00 -21.77 -5.50
CA VAL A 39 -17.43 -22.09 -5.65
C VAL A 39 -18.27 -20.81 -5.71
N GLU A 40 -18.04 -19.85 -4.82
CA GLU A 40 -18.76 -18.57 -4.82
C GLU A 40 -18.47 -17.73 -6.07
N PHE A 41 -17.19 -17.59 -6.45
CA PHE A 41 -16.74 -16.83 -7.61
C PHE A 41 -17.35 -17.36 -8.92
N PHE A 42 -17.20 -18.66 -9.20
CA PHE A 42 -17.72 -19.24 -10.44
C PHE A 42 -19.25 -19.34 -10.46
N THR A 43 -19.91 -19.40 -9.30
CA THR A 43 -21.38 -19.29 -9.21
C THR A 43 -21.85 -17.90 -9.64
N LYS A 44 -21.25 -16.83 -9.09
CA LYS A 44 -21.53 -15.44 -9.51
C LYS A 44 -21.27 -15.22 -10.99
N LEU A 45 -20.14 -15.72 -11.51
CA LEU A 45 -19.75 -15.57 -12.92
C LEU A 45 -20.73 -16.27 -13.88
N ARG A 46 -21.22 -17.46 -13.52
CA ARG A 46 -22.21 -18.21 -14.32
C ARG A 46 -23.54 -17.47 -14.41
N ASP A 47 -24.04 -16.99 -13.28
CA ASP A 47 -25.37 -16.38 -13.23
C ASP A 47 -25.41 -15.07 -14.02
N ASN A 48 -24.28 -14.35 -14.08
CA ASN A 48 -24.10 -13.15 -14.89
C ASN A 48 -24.07 -13.43 -16.42
N ARG A 49 -23.75 -14.66 -16.86
CA ARG A 49 -23.80 -15.06 -18.28
C ARG A 49 -25.21 -15.39 -18.78
N THR A 50 -26.13 -15.77 -17.91
CA THR A 50 -27.49 -16.20 -18.29
C THR A 50 -28.38 -15.04 -18.79
N THR A 51 -28.04 -13.79 -18.47
CA THR A 51 -28.83 -12.60 -18.82
C THR A 51 -28.67 -12.11 -20.26
N ILE A 52 -27.67 -12.59 -21.00
CA ILE A 52 -27.23 -12.02 -22.29
C ILE A 52 -27.87 -12.70 -23.53
N VAL A 53 -28.53 -13.85 -23.36
CA VAL A 53 -28.89 -14.75 -24.48
C VAL A 53 -30.25 -14.45 -25.12
N ARG A 54 -30.37 -13.41 -25.96
CA ARG A 54 -31.55 -13.23 -26.85
C ARG A 54 -31.36 -12.40 -28.15
N PRO A 55 -31.06 -13.04 -29.30
CA PRO A 55 -31.03 -12.42 -30.65
C PRO A 55 -31.77 -13.29 -31.71
N PRO A 56 -31.54 -13.16 -33.04
CA PRO A 56 -31.05 -12.03 -33.86
C PRO A 56 -32.29 -11.43 -34.59
N PRO A 57 -32.47 -11.29 -35.95
CA PRO A 57 -31.60 -11.36 -37.17
C PRO A 57 -31.08 -9.95 -37.58
N ARG A 58 -30.37 -9.63 -38.68
CA ARG A 58 -29.72 -10.24 -39.89
C ARG A 58 -28.71 -9.16 -40.41
N ALA A 59 -27.75 -9.32 -41.35
CA ALA A 59 -27.17 -10.38 -42.17
C ALA A 59 -25.79 -9.91 -42.75
N ALA A 60 -24.99 -10.82 -43.33
CA ALA A 60 -23.90 -10.57 -44.32
C ALA A 60 -22.65 -9.76 -43.84
N SER A 61 -21.38 -10.08 -44.16
CA SER A 61 -20.71 -11.22 -44.82
C SER A 61 -19.22 -11.24 -44.36
N PRO A 62 -18.47 -12.35 -44.48
CA PRO A 62 -17.04 -12.38 -44.15
C PRO A 62 -16.14 -12.17 -45.39
N ASP A 63 -15.12 -11.32 -45.31
CA ASP A 63 -13.94 -11.41 -46.19
C ASP A 63 -12.67 -10.77 -45.59
N ASP A 64 -11.56 -11.12 -46.24
CA ASP A 64 -10.12 -11.08 -45.99
C ASP A 64 -9.40 -9.92 -45.25
N SER A 65 -8.17 -10.29 -44.87
CA SER A 65 -6.93 -9.50 -44.79
C SER A 65 -6.63 -8.63 -43.55
N VAL A 66 -5.55 -9.05 -42.87
CA VAL A 66 -4.75 -8.23 -41.96
C VAL A 66 -4.17 -7.01 -42.66
N ILE A 67 -4.58 -5.82 -42.23
CA ILE A 67 -3.80 -4.60 -42.34
C ILE A 67 -3.67 -4.02 -40.93
N SER A 68 -2.44 -3.95 -40.44
CA SER A 68 -2.10 -3.18 -39.25
C SER A 68 -2.22 -1.70 -39.56
N ASN A 69 -3.19 -1.01 -38.94
CA ASN A 69 -3.07 0.39 -38.53
C ASN A 69 -4.25 0.79 -37.63
N GLU A 70 -3.92 1.14 -36.39
CA GLU A 70 -4.57 2.17 -35.54
C GLU A 70 -6.05 1.99 -35.12
N GLU A 71 -6.38 2.55 -33.94
CA GLU A 71 -7.75 2.66 -33.38
C GLU A 71 -8.39 1.37 -32.80
N ASP A 72 -7.64 0.60 -32.01
CA ASP A 72 -8.25 -0.24 -30.95
C ASP A 72 -8.81 0.68 -29.84
N ASP A 73 -10.12 0.93 -29.90
CA ASP A 73 -10.91 1.62 -28.87
C ASP A 73 -11.13 0.69 -27.65
N GLU A 74 -10.03 0.20 -27.07
CA GLU A 74 -10.05 -0.56 -25.83
C GLU A 74 -10.54 0.38 -24.71
N PRO A 75 -11.69 0.11 -24.06
CA PRO A 75 -12.23 1.01 -23.05
C PRO A 75 -11.19 1.13 -21.94
N PRO A 76 -10.71 2.35 -21.62
CA PRO A 76 -9.53 2.51 -20.78
C PRO A 76 -9.82 1.90 -19.42
N VAL A 77 -9.07 0.83 -19.10
CA VAL A 77 -9.10 0.19 -17.78
C VAL A 77 -9.11 1.30 -16.73
N PRO A 78 -10.07 1.29 -15.77
CA PRO A 78 -10.18 2.33 -14.76
C PRO A 78 -9.00 2.22 -13.80
N ARG A 79 -7.86 2.74 -14.25
CA ARG A 79 -6.70 3.05 -13.42
C ARG A 79 -7.26 3.93 -12.31
N PHE A 80 -7.17 3.47 -11.06
CA PHE A 80 -7.44 4.31 -9.91
C PHE A 80 -6.57 5.56 -10.05
N ASN A 81 -7.17 6.66 -10.53
CA ASN A 81 -6.41 7.77 -11.13
C ASN A 81 -5.78 8.69 -10.07
N THR A 82 -5.71 8.19 -8.83
CA THR A 82 -4.92 8.67 -7.72
C THR A 82 -3.45 8.59 -8.10
N ARG A 83 -2.99 9.62 -8.81
CA ARG A 83 -1.60 9.82 -9.21
C ARG A 83 -0.72 9.75 -7.96
N ARG A 84 0.07 8.66 -7.84
CA ARG A 84 1.05 8.50 -6.76
C ARG A 84 1.96 9.72 -6.77
N LYS A 85 1.99 10.49 -5.68
CA LYS A 85 2.91 11.60 -5.50
C LYS A 85 4.27 11.05 -5.07
N SER A 86 5.34 11.62 -5.60
CA SER A 86 6.69 11.38 -5.09
C SER A 86 6.83 11.98 -3.70
N VAL A 87 7.67 11.37 -2.87
CA VAL A 87 8.11 11.90 -1.58
C VAL A 87 9.62 12.08 -1.61
N PHE A 88 10.11 13.14 -0.98
CA PHE A 88 11.52 13.50 -0.91
C PHE A 88 11.85 13.93 0.52
N ALA A 89 13.07 13.68 0.96
CA ALA A 89 13.65 14.22 2.18
C ALA A 89 14.73 15.26 1.82
N GLU A 90 15.26 15.96 2.81
CA GLU A 90 16.41 16.85 2.62
C GLU A 90 17.64 16.06 2.14
N ALA A 91 18.50 16.72 1.36
CA ALA A 91 19.72 16.11 0.86
C ALA A 91 20.80 16.13 1.94
N TYR A 92 21.37 14.97 2.25
CA TYR A 92 22.47 14.79 3.17
C TYR A 92 23.71 14.33 2.40
N ASP A 93 24.83 15.02 2.62
CA ASP A 93 26.13 14.71 2.01
C ASP A 93 27.07 14.14 3.10
N PRO A 94 27.34 12.82 3.11
CA PRO A 94 28.16 12.19 4.14
C PRO A 94 29.66 12.51 4.02
N GLU A 95 30.13 13.07 2.90
CA GLU A 95 31.55 13.47 2.75
C GLU A 95 31.82 14.89 3.26
N ALA A 96 30.76 15.69 3.46
CA ALA A 96 30.83 17.04 4.01
C ALA A 96 30.55 17.10 5.53
N ASP A 97 30.14 15.99 6.13
CA ASP A 97 29.88 15.88 7.57
C ASP A 97 31.19 15.47 8.28
N ASP A 98 32.06 16.45 8.53
CA ASP A 98 33.26 16.27 9.36
C ASP A 98 32.84 15.75 10.77
N ASP A 99 33.65 14.87 11.39
CA ASP A 99 33.42 14.28 12.73
C ASP A 99 33.22 15.33 13.88
N ASP A 100 33.44 16.61 13.61
CA ASP A 100 33.19 17.75 14.50
C ASP A 100 31.70 18.20 14.55
N THR A 101 30.79 17.60 13.76
CA THR A 101 29.35 17.89 13.85
C THR A 101 28.82 17.57 15.26
N GLN A 102 28.47 18.63 15.99
CA GLN A 102 28.13 18.55 17.42
C GLN A 102 26.85 17.74 17.64
N LYS A 103 27.03 16.48 18.06
CA LYS A 103 25.94 15.60 18.51
C LYS A 103 25.10 16.33 19.56
N VAL A 104 23.83 16.53 19.26
CA VAL A 104 22.91 17.25 20.15
C VAL A 104 22.54 16.33 21.31
N VAL A 105 23.01 16.65 22.51
CA VAL A 105 22.74 15.85 23.73
C VAL A 105 21.85 16.63 24.69
N PHE A 106 20.60 16.18 24.84
CA PHE A 106 19.72 16.65 25.91
C PHE A 106 19.78 15.68 27.11
N PRO A 107 20.21 16.11 28.30
CA PRO A 107 20.35 15.21 29.45
C PRO A 107 18.99 14.68 29.92
N LYS A 108 18.94 13.38 30.24
CA LYS A 108 17.74 12.64 30.66
C LYS A 108 18.06 11.77 31.89
N SER A 109 17.07 11.52 32.74
CA SER A 109 17.18 10.51 33.79
C SER A 109 17.21 9.11 33.18
N ASP A 110 17.90 8.16 33.84
CA ASP A 110 17.99 6.75 33.42
C ASP A 110 16.60 6.11 33.27
N GLU A 111 15.65 6.43 34.16
CA GLU A 111 14.26 5.96 34.08
C GLU A 111 13.56 6.46 32.80
N GLN A 112 13.75 7.74 32.47
CA GLN A 112 13.17 8.35 31.28
C GLN A 112 13.78 7.75 30.01
N ARG A 113 15.10 7.53 30.02
CA ARG A 113 15.84 6.91 28.92
C ARG A 113 15.42 5.46 28.70
N GLN A 114 15.21 4.69 29.77
CA GLN A 114 14.71 3.31 29.66
C GLN A 114 13.29 3.26 29.08
N GLY A 115 12.35 4.04 29.64
CA GLY A 115 10.97 4.06 29.14
C GLY A 115 10.86 4.54 27.69
N LEU A 116 11.70 5.49 27.29
CA LEU A 116 11.80 5.97 25.91
C LEU A 116 12.36 4.88 24.99
N ALA A 117 13.45 4.22 25.37
CA ALA A 117 14.05 3.11 24.61
C ALA A 117 13.07 1.95 24.39
N GLU A 118 12.30 1.57 25.41
CA GLU A 118 11.28 0.51 25.32
C GLU A 118 10.11 0.90 24.39
N SER A 119 9.74 2.18 24.39
CA SER A 119 8.69 2.73 23.52
C SER A 119 9.10 2.77 22.05
N VAL A 120 10.31 3.26 21.75
CA VAL A 120 10.78 3.42 20.36
C VAL A 120 11.18 2.11 19.69
N LYS A 121 11.65 1.11 20.46
CA LYS A 121 12.18 -0.18 19.94
C LYS A 121 11.20 -0.95 19.03
N LYS A 122 9.89 -0.75 19.18
CA LYS A 122 8.85 -1.41 18.36
C LYS A 122 8.57 -0.70 17.03
N ILE A 123 9.08 0.52 16.84
CA ILE A 123 8.80 1.36 15.68
C ILE A 123 9.71 0.96 14.53
N LEU A 124 9.16 0.92 13.31
CA LEU A 124 9.85 0.46 12.09
C LEU A 124 11.19 1.18 11.83
N LEU A 125 11.26 2.48 12.13
CA LEU A 125 12.47 3.31 11.94
C LEU A 125 13.59 2.89 12.90
N PHE A 126 13.27 2.62 14.17
CA PHE A 126 14.26 2.41 15.23
C PHE A 126 14.58 0.92 15.48
N ARG A 127 13.77 -0.02 14.98
CA ARG A 127 13.99 -1.47 15.17
C ARG A 127 15.31 -1.99 14.57
N SER A 128 15.86 -1.27 13.60
CA SER A 128 17.04 -1.64 12.81
C SER A 128 18.33 -1.00 13.32
N LEU A 129 18.22 -0.04 14.26
CA LEU A 129 19.37 0.63 14.86
C LEU A 129 20.04 -0.28 15.86
N ASP A 130 21.37 -0.17 15.95
CA ASP A 130 22.12 -0.80 17.04
C ASP A 130 21.94 -0.04 18.37
N LYS A 131 22.62 -0.50 19.43
CA LYS A 131 22.50 0.08 20.76
C LYS A 131 23.12 1.49 20.86
N GLU A 132 24.09 1.81 20.02
CA GLU A 132 24.85 3.05 20.05
C GLU A 132 24.13 4.14 19.25
N GLN A 133 23.68 3.82 18.04
CA GLN A 133 22.76 4.65 17.25
C GLN A 133 21.46 4.92 17.99
N MET A 134 20.89 3.91 18.67
CA MET A 134 19.72 4.10 19.53
C MET A 134 20.02 5.08 20.67
N HIS A 135 21.21 5.03 21.28
CA HIS A 135 21.59 5.98 22.32
C HIS A 135 21.68 7.40 21.78
N GLU A 136 22.33 7.58 20.63
CA GLU A 136 22.49 8.88 19.97
C GLU A 136 21.14 9.51 19.59
N VAL A 137 20.21 8.72 19.04
CA VAL A 137 18.83 9.16 18.80
C VAL A 137 18.14 9.53 20.11
N LEU A 138 18.26 8.71 21.16
CA LEU A 138 17.68 9.01 22.47
C LEU A 138 18.26 10.28 23.09
N ASP A 139 19.54 10.58 22.88
CA ASP A 139 20.20 11.80 23.37
C ASP A 139 19.71 13.05 22.63
N ALA A 140 19.51 12.95 21.30
CA ALA A 140 18.99 14.03 20.46
C ALA A 140 17.51 14.38 20.71
N MET A 141 16.70 13.48 21.27
CA MET A 141 15.31 13.78 21.64
C MET A 141 15.22 14.81 22.78
N PHE A 142 14.31 15.77 22.69
CA PHE A 142 14.10 16.82 23.71
C PHE A 142 12.70 16.80 24.33
N GLU A 143 12.58 17.34 25.55
CA GLU A 143 11.30 17.45 26.26
C GLU A 143 10.45 18.60 25.68
N LYS A 144 9.26 18.31 25.14
CA LYS A 144 8.26 19.32 24.74
C LYS A 144 7.16 19.39 25.80
N ARG A 145 7.22 20.39 26.68
CA ARG A 145 6.15 20.65 27.67
C ARG A 145 4.93 21.27 27.01
N VAL A 146 3.76 20.74 27.34
CA VAL A 146 2.45 21.17 26.86
C VAL A 146 1.46 21.28 28.02
N LYS A 147 0.42 22.08 27.85
CA LYS A 147 -0.66 22.31 28.82
C LYS A 147 -1.96 21.71 28.29
N GLU A 148 -2.94 21.58 29.19
CA GLU A 148 -4.30 21.20 28.81
C GLU A 148 -4.88 22.21 27.79
N GLY A 149 -5.41 21.70 26.67
CA GLY A 149 -5.90 22.48 25.55
C GLY A 149 -4.86 22.80 24.45
N ASP A 150 -3.57 22.50 24.66
CA ASP A 150 -2.56 22.68 23.61
C ASP A 150 -2.66 21.60 22.52
N TYR A 151 -2.61 22.02 21.26
CA TYR A 151 -2.53 21.12 20.10
C TYR A 151 -1.06 20.79 19.80
N ILE A 152 -0.64 19.53 20.00
CA ILE A 152 0.76 19.11 19.77
C ILE A 152 1.11 19.12 18.27
N ILE A 153 0.21 18.60 17.45
CA ILE A 153 0.23 18.52 15.98
C ILE A 153 -1.20 18.85 15.50
N LYS A 154 -1.36 19.48 14.33
CA LYS A 154 -2.65 19.63 13.65
C LYS A 154 -2.63 18.93 12.30
N GLN A 155 -3.75 18.35 11.91
CA GLN A 155 -3.89 17.70 10.61
C GLN A 155 -3.77 18.74 9.48
N GLY A 156 -2.80 18.54 8.60
CA GLY A 156 -2.49 19.44 7.48
C GLY A 156 -1.27 20.33 7.70
N ASP A 157 -0.71 20.38 8.92
CA ASP A 157 0.59 21.02 9.18
C ASP A 157 1.73 20.09 8.71
N ASP A 158 2.88 20.68 8.36
CA ASP A 158 4.10 19.93 7.98
C ASP A 158 4.67 19.11 9.17
N GLY A 159 5.24 17.95 8.84
CA GLY A 159 5.51 16.86 9.78
C GLY A 159 6.98 16.62 10.09
N ASP A 160 7.65 17.60 10.71
CA ASP A 160 9.12 17.56 10.88
C ASP A 160 9.61 16.81 12.13
N ASN A 161 8.72 16.48 13.07
CA ASN A 161 9.07 15.99 14.41
C ASN A 161 8.34 14.69 14.77
N PHE A 162 9.06 13.79 15.43
CA PHE A 162 8.50 12.59 16.06
C PHE A 162 8.34 12.78 17.58
N TYR A 163 7.18 12.40 18.12
CA TYR A 163 6.84 12.59 19.53
C TYR A 163 6.54 11.26 20.24
N VAL A 164 6.99 11.14 21.49
CA VAL A 164 6.62 10.05 22.41
C VAL A 164 5.96 10.66 23.64
N ILE A 165 4.82 10.10 24.04
CA ILE A 165 4.09 10.53 25.23
C ILE A 165 4.82 9.99 26.47
N GLN A 166 5.37 10.89 27.29
CA GLN A 166 5.98 10.53 28.57
C GLN A 166 4.95 10.47 29.70
N THR A 167 4.06 11.46 29.80
CA THR A 167 2.97 11.54 30.78
C THR A 167 1.77 12.29 30.21
N GLY A 168 0.60 12.07 30.81
CA GLY A 168 -0.67 12.70 30.42
C GLY A 168 -1.56 11.81 29.55
N THR A 169 -2.71 12.35 29.18
CA THR A 169 -3.70 11.71 28.30
C THR A 169 -4.01 12.66 27.16
N TYR A 170 -4.01 12.15 25.93
CA TYR A 170 -4.17 12.95 24.72
C TYR A 170 -5.22 12.30 23.80
N HIS A 171 -5.92 13.13 23.04
CA HIS A 171 -6.89 12.69 22.04
C HIS A 171 -6.34 12.95 20.64
N ALA A 172 -6.35 11.92 19.80
CA ALA A 172 -6.16 12.07 18.36
C ALA A 172 -7.52 12.34 17.72
N TYR A 173 -7.55 13.21 16.70
CA TYR A 173 -8.74 13.49 15.93
C TYR A 173 -8.39 13.47 14.45
N VAL A 174 -9.17 12.75 13.65
CA VAL A 174 -9.05 12.75 12.19
C VAL A 174 -10.29 13.39 11.59
N LYS A 175 -10.10 14.51 10.89
CA LYS A 175 -11.11 15.07 9.98
C LYS A 175 -11.12 14.23 8.72
N LEU A 176 -12.26 13.64 8.40
CA LEU A 176 -12.53 13.02 7.11
C LEU A 176 -13.00 14.09 6.12
N ASP A 177 -12.82 13.84 4.82
CA ASP A 177 -13.17 14.78 3.75
C ASP A 177 -14.67 15.14 3.72
N ASP A 178 -15.52 14.25 4.25
CA ASP A 178 -16.97 14.47 4.47
C ASP A 178 -17.29 15.45 5.63
N GLY A 179 -16.29 16.11 6.21
CA GLY A 179 -16.43 17.02 7.35
C GLY A 179 -16.66 16.33 8.70
N THR A 180 -16.79 15.00 8.72
CA THR A 180 -17.02 14.22 9.94
C THR A 180 -15.70 14.03 10.71
N GLN A 181 -15.71 14.29 12.01
CA GLN A 181 -14.56 14.04 12.89
C GLN A 181 -14.69 12.65 13.52
N LYS A 182 -13.62 11.85 13.45
CA LYS A 182 -13.50 10.61 14.23
C LYS A 182 -12.43 10.76 15.33
N LEU A 183 -12.80 10.25 16.51
CA LEU A 183 -11.93 9.94 17.66
C LEU A 183 -11.26 8.58 17.44
#